data_AF-A0AAP8N788-F1
#
_entry.id   AF-A0AAP8N788-F1
#
_cell.length_a   1.000
_cell.length_b   1.000
_cell.length_c   1.000
_cell.angle_alpha   90.00
_cell.angle_beta   90.00
_cell.angle_gamma   90.00
#
_symmetry.space_group_name_H-M   'P 1'
#
loop_
_entity.id
_entity.type
_entity.pdbx_description
1 polymer ?
#
loop_
_entity_poly.entity_id
_entity_poly.type
_entity_poly.pdbx_seq_one_letter_code
_entity_poly.pdbx_strand_id
1 'polypeptide(L)'
;MRRNLAEGVPPFTWPNDIELTEYRPELAEAVHHLMELGYREGGGRVPALEVWQQRFETDPEYDPTLCFIALDAEGIVGVAQCWT
;
A
#
# COMPACT_ATOMS: atom_id res chain seq x y z
N MET A 1 14.46 -18.18 -3.27
CA MET A 1 13.29 -19.10 -3.28
C MET A 1 12.44 -18.73 -4.49
N ARG A 2 12.05 -19.68 -5.36
CA ARG A 2 11.26 -19.41 -6.57
C ARG A 2 9.94 -20.16 -6.48
N ARG A 3 8.82 -19.44 -6.53
CA ARG A 3 7.46 -20.01 -6.50
C ARG A 3 7.00 -20.33 -7.93
N ASN A 4 6.28 -21.45 -8.11
CA ASN A 4 5.62 -21.78 -9.37
C ASN A 4 4.36 -20.91 -9.55
N LEU A 5 4.27 -20.13 -10.63
CA LEU A 5 3.12 -19.25 -10.90
C LEU A 5 1.94 -20.00 -11.54
N ALA A 6 2.14 -21.24 -12.00
CA ALA A 6 1.04 -22.08 -12.50
C ALA A 6 0.20 -22.67 -11.36
N GLU A 7 0.74 -22.69 -10.14
CA GLU A 7 0.02 -23.11 -8.94
C GLU A 7 -0.74 -21.91 -8.35
N GLY A 8 -2.04 -22.10 -8.09
CA GLY A 8 -2.89 -21.08 -7.49
C GLY A 8 -2.33 -20.56 -6.16
N VAL A 9 -2.67 -19.32 -5.81
CA VAL A 9 -2.40 -18.79 -4.47
C VAL A 9 -3.40 -19.44 -3.50
N PRO A 10 -2.96 -20.16 -2.46
CA PRO A 10 -3.90 -20.64 -1.46
C PRO A 10 -4.62 -19.45 -0.81
N PRO A 11 -5.90 -19.59 -0.44
CA PRO A 11 -6.60 -18.54 0.27
C PRO A 11 -5.87 -18.26 1.58
N PHE A 12 -5.79 -16.98 1.92
CA PHE A 12 -5.11 -16.54 3.13
C PHE A 12 -6.16 -16.02 4.11
N THR A 13 -5.91 -16.22 5.40
CA THR A 13 -6.82 -15.78 6.47
C THR A 13 -6.17 -14.58 7.16
N TRP A 14 -6.85 -13.43 7.12
CA TRP A 14 -6.43 -12.27 7.88
C TRP A 14 -6.63 -12.52 9.38
N PRO A 15 -5.77 -11.94 10.24
CA PRO A 15 -6.09 -11.79 11.65
C PRO A 15 -7.42 -11.04 11.84
N ASN A 16 -8.17 -11.36 12.90
CA ASN A 16 -9.53 -10.83 13.11
C ASN A 16 -9.58 -9.31 13.33
N ASP A 17 -8.44 -8.72 13.69
CA ASP A 17 -8.21 -7.31 13.95
C ASP A 17 -7.70 -6.55 12.73
N ILE A 18 -7.49 -7.23 11.59
CA ILE A 18 -7.07 -6.60 10.34
C ILE A 18 -8.26 -6.39 9.41
N GLU A 19 -8.50 -5.13 9.08
CA GLU A 19 -9.45 -4.72 8.06
C GLU A 19 -8.71 -4.32 6.78
N LEU A 20 -9.27 -4.70 5.62
CA LEU A 20 -8.81 -4.26 4.33
C LEU A 20 -9.75 -3.19 3.77
N THR A 21 -9.17 -2.08 3.32
CA THR A 21 -9.87 -1.05 2.54
C THR A 21 -9.05 -0.67 1.31
N GLU A 22 -9.73 -0.08 0.33
CA GLU A 22 -9.09 0.65 -0.76
C GLU A 22 -8.54 1.98 -0.25
N TYR A 23 -7.52 2.50 -0.95
CA TYR A 23 -6.99 3.84 -0.73
C TYR A 23 -8.05 4.92 -0.96
N ARG A 24 -7.98 5.97 -0.14
CA ARG A 24 -8.73 7.22 -0.31
C ARG A 24 -7.81 8.40 0.02
N PRO A 25 -7.99 9.59 -0.58
CA PRO A 25 -7.12 10.74 -0.33
C PRO A 25 -6.99 11.12 1.14
N GLU A 26 -8.00 10.84 1.98
CA GLU A 26 -7.97 11.11 3.42
C GLU A 26 -6.94 10.26 4.17
N LEU A 27 -6.51 9.14 3.58
CA LEU A 27 -5.49 8.26 4.13
C LEU A 27 -4.07 8.62 3.66
N ALA A 28 -3.92 9.60 2.76
CA ALA A 28 -2.65 9.92 2.10
C ALA A 28 -1.51 10.16 3.09
N GLU A 29 -1.74 10.92 4.16
CA GLU A 29 -0.72 11.22 5.17
C GLU A 29 -0.23 9.97 5.90
N ALA A 30 -1.16 9.12 6.36
CA ALA A 30 -0.81 7.90 7.08
C ALA A 30 -0.13 6.87 6.17
N VAL A 31 -0.58 6.76 4.91
CA VAL A 31 0.05 5.91 3.89
C VAL A 31 1.46 6.40 3.58
N HIS A 32 1.62 7.71 3.35
CA HIS A 32 2.92 8.32 3.09
C HIS A 32 3.90 8.08 4.24
N HIS A 33 3.45 8.25 5.49
CA HIS A 33 4.27 7.97 6.66
C HIS A 33 4.74 6.51 6.70
N LEU A 34 3.85 5.55 6.40
CA LEU A 34 4.23 4.14 6.34
C LEU A 34 5.23 3.86 5.21
N MET A 35 5.08 4.52 4.06
CA MET A 35 6.04 4.42 2.96
C MET A 35 7.41 4.98 3.35
N GLU A 36 7.47 6.12 4.05
CA GLU A 36 8.72 6.68 4.57
C GLU A 36 9.41 5.73 5.55
N LEU A 37 8.64 5.09 6.43
CA LEU A 37 9.13 4.07 7.36
C LEU A 37 9.73 2.88 6.61
N GLY A 38 9.01 2.33 5.62
CA GLY A 38 9.45 1.17 4.85
C GLY A 38 10.70 1.43 3.98
N TYR A 39 10.88 2.67 3.50
CA TYR A 39 11.98 3.05 2.63
C TYR A 39 13.26 3.47 3.39
N ARG A 40 13.16 3.67 4.71
CA ARG A 40 14.24 4.16 5.57
C ARG A 40 15.53 3.34 5.47
N GLU A 41 15.42 2.03 5.35
CA GLU A 41 16.57 1.10 5.39
C GLU A 41 17.16 0.79 3.99
N GLY A 42 16.95 1.68 3.01
CA GLY A 42 17.64 1.60 1.71
C GLY A 42 16.74 1.41 0.49
N GLY A 43 15.45 1.71 0.59
CA GLY A 43 14.51 1.65 -0.55
C GLY A 43 14.55 2.88 -1.48
N GLY A 44 15.24 3.94 -1.08
CA GLY A 44 15.23 5.24 -1.75
C GLY A 44 14.64 6.33 -0.86
N ARG A 45 14.12 7.41 -1.44
CA ARG A 45 13.43 8.49 -0.70
C ARG A 45 12.01 8.63 -1.22
N VAL A 46 11.05 8.64 -0.30
CA VAL A 46 9.69 9.08 -0.59
C VAL A 46 9.72 10.61 -0.72
N PRO A 47 9.17 11.21 -1.79
CA PRO A 47 9.02 12.67 -1.89
C PRO A 47 8.17 13.24 -0.74
N ALA A 48 8.19 14.57 -0.57
CA ALA A 48 7.25 15.24 0.33
C ALA A 48 5.79 14.88 -0.01
N LEU A 49 4.92 14.85 1.00
CA LEU A 49 3.54 14.36 0.91
C LEU A 49 2.79 14.90 -0.30
N GLU A 50 2.80 16.22 -0.54
CA GLU A 50 2.03 16.84 -1.62
C GLU A 50 2.54 16.40 -3.00
N VAL A 51 3.87 16.29 -3.15
CA VAL A 51 4.50 15.85 -4.40
C VAL A 51 4.27 14.36 -4.62
N TRP A 52 4.34 13.56 -3.55
CA TRP A 52 4.07 12.14 -3.60
C TRP A 52 2.61 11.89 -3.97
N GLN A 53 1.65 12.50 -3.27
CA GLN A 53 0.22 12.35 -3.51
C GLN A 53 -0.16 12.81 -4.92
N GLN A 54 0.34 13.97 -5.37
CA GLN A 54 0.07 14.44 -6.72
C GLN A 54 0.54 13.43 -7.76
N ARG A 55 1.78 12.92 -7.65
CA ARG A 55 2.30 11.92 -8.58
C ARG A 55 1.49 10.64 -8.53
N PHE A 56 1.12 10.22 -7.34
CA PHE A 56 0.33 9.02 -7.10
C PHE A 56 -1.03 9.09 -7.78
N GLU A 57 -1.77 10.19 -7.58
CA GLU A 57 -3.15 10.35 -8.08
C GLU A 57 -3.23 10.78 -9.56
N THR A 58 -2.14 11.29 -10.14
CA THR A 58 -2.09 11.70 -11.56
C THR A 58 -1.40 10.71 -12.47
N ASP A 59 -0.90 9.60 -11.92
CA ASP A 59 -0.28 8.55 -12.72
C ASP A 59 -1.37 7.85 -13.58
N PRO A 60 -1.19 7.72 -14.90
CA PRO A 60 -2.17 7.05 -15.76
C PRO A 60 -2.34 5.56 -15.46
N GLU A 61 -1.38 4.91 -14.81
CA GLU A 61 -1.46 3.51 -14.36
C GLU A 61 -2.04 3.38 -12.95
N TYR A 62 -2.40 4.50 -12.31
CA TYR A 62 -3.00 4.49 -10.99
C TYR A 62 -4.47 4.09 -11.04
N ASP A 63 -4.78 3.00 -10.34
CA ASP A 63 -6.13 2.58 -10.02
C ASP A 63 -6.29 2.48 -8.48
N PRO A 64 -7.13 3.31 -7.84
CA PRO A 64 -7.34 3.26 -6.40
C PRO A 64 -7.89 1.92 -5.91
N THR A 65 -8.58 1.16 -6.77
CA THR A 65 -9.10 -0.19 -6.44
C THR A 65 -7.99 -1.24 -6.37
N LEU A 66 -6.82 -0.92 -6.89
CA LEU A 66 -5.59 -1.74 -6.84
C LEU A 66 -4.61 -1.27 -5.75
N CYS A 67 -5.02 -0.32 -4.91
CA CYS A 67 -4.26 0.12 -3.75
C CYS A 67 -4.94 -0.36 -2.47
N PHE A 68 -4.37 -1.40 -1.86
CA PHE A 68 -4.92 -2.06 -0.69
C PHE A 68 -4.26 -1.54 0.58
N ILE A 69 -5.08 -1.15 1.55
CA ILE A 69 -4.67 -0.66 2.87
C ILE A 69 -5.12 -1.67 3.92
N ALA A 70 -4.19 -2.09 4.76
CA ALA A 70 -4.45 -2.91 5.94
C ALA A 70 -4.46 -2.02 7.18
N LEU A 71 -5.51 -2.14 7.98
CA LEU A 71 -5.77 -1.35 9.18
C LEU A 71 -5.92 -2.28 10.39
N ASP A 72 -5.44 -1.84 11.54
CA ASP A 72 -5.82 -2.38 12.85
C ASP A 72 -6.45 -1.28 13.74
N ALA A 73 -6.63 -1.57 15.03
CA ALA A 73 -7.19 -0.61 15.99
C ALA A 73 -6.30 0.62 16.24
N GLU A 74 -5.01 0.56 15.90
CA GLU A 74 -4.02 1.63 16.10
C GLU A 74 -3.77 2.43 14.82
N GLY A 75 -4.06 1.88 13.64
CA GLY A 75 -4.05 2.61 12.37
C GLY A 75 -3.62 1.77 11.18
N ILE A 76 -2.95 2.40 10.21
CA ILE A 76 -2.47 1.71 8.99
C ILE A 76 -1.21 0.92 9.32
N VAL A 77 -1.25 -0.39 9.03
CA VAL A 77 -0.13 -1.32 9.25
C VAL A 77 0.47 -1.88 7.96
N GLY A 78 -0.22 -1.70 6.83
CA GLY A 78 0.23 -2.18 5.54
C GLY A 78 -0.37 -1.43 4.37
N VAL A 79 0.42 -1.25 3.31
CA VAL A 79 0.00 -0.68 2.02
C VAL A 79 0.57 -1.58 0.93
N ALA A 80 -0.29 -1.98 0.00
CA ALA A 80 0.12 -2.69 -1.22
C ALA A 80 -0.44 -1.94 -2.43
N GLN A 81 0.45 -1.27 -3.16
CA GLN A 81 0.12 -0.65 -4.43
C GLN A 81 0.40 -1.63 -5.57
N CYS A 82 -0.63 -1.92 -6.35
CA CYS A 82 -0.50 -2.61 -7.62
C CYS A 82 -0.67 -1.63 -8.79
N TRP A 83 -0.15 -2.00 -9.94
CA TRP A 83 -0.18 -1.23 -11.18
C TRP A 83 -0.89 -2.08 -12.25
N THR A 84 -1.60 -1.44 -13.17
CA THR A 84 -2.24 -2.11 -14.33
C THR A 84 -1.28 -2.33 -15.48
#